data_AF-A0A5B6TAZ1-F1
#
_entry.id   AF-A0A5B6TAZ1-F1
#
_cell.length_a   1.000
_cell.length_b   1.000
_cell.length_c   1.000
_cell.angle_alpha   90.00
_cell.angle_beta   90.00
_cell.angle_gamma   90.00
#
_symmetry.space_group_name_H-M   'P 1'
#
loop_
_entity.id
_entity.type
_entity.pdbx_description
1 polymer ?
#
loop_
_entity_poly.entity_id
_entity_poly.type
_entity_poly.pdbx_seq_one_letter_code
_entity_poly.pdbx_strand_id
1 'polypeptide(L)' 'MKMSEEEFDNRLVETLDAFLETMAESPEVDLDRFYTMTCLLENLRFFSPVLYSAIKNKE' A
#
# COMPACT_ATOMS: atom_id res chain seq x y z
N MET A 1 1.48 -12.10 -15.08
CA MET A 1 0.57 -12.08 -13.91
C MET A 1 -0.81 -12.46 -14.36
N LYS A 2 -1.59 -13.23 -13.59
CA LYS A 2 -2.98 -13.61 -13.96
C LYS A 2 -4.02 -12.52 -13.66
N MET A 3 -3.69 -11.58 -12.79
CA MET A 3 -4.55 -10.49 -12.33
C MET A 3 -4.39 -9.26 -13.25
N SER A 4 -5.47 -8.49 -13.43
CA SER A 4 -5.44 -7.24 -14.20
C SER A 4 -4.72 -6.11 -13.44
N GLU A 5 -4.38 -5.02 -14.13
CA GLU A 5 -3.77 -3.84 -13.49
C GLU A 5 -4.73 -3.15 -12.51
N GLU A 6 -6.01 -3.05 -12.88
CA GLU A 6 -7.07 -2.50 -12.02
C GLU A 6 -7.31 -3.38 -10.78
N GLU A 7 -7.33 -4.71 -10.94
CA GLU A 7 -7.45 -5.62 -9.80
C GLU A 7 -6.24 -5.52 -8.86
N PHE A 8 -5.04 -5.32 -9.42
CA PHE A 8 -3.84 -5.11 -8.62
C PHE A 8 -3.90 -3.80 -7.85
N ASP A 9 -4.29 -2.71 -8.51
CA ASP A 9 -4.41 -1.39 -7.88
C ASP A 9 -5.40 -1.43 -6.71
N ASN A 10 -6.60 -1.98 -6.93
CA ASN A 10 -7.61 -2.10 -5.88
C ASN A 10 -7.09 -2.90 -4.69
N ARG A 11 -6.46 -4.06 -4.93
CA ARG A 11 -5.89 -4.89 -3.85
C ARG A 11 -4.74 -4.23 -3.13
N LEU A 12 -3.91 -3.46 -3.85
CA LEU A 12 -2.83 -2.70 -3.24
C LEU A 12 -3.40 -1.66 -2.29
N VAL A 13 -4.39 -0.87 -2.73
CA VAL A 13 -5.07 0.12 -1.89
C VAL A 13 -5.69 -0.52 -0.66
N GLU A 14 -6.48 -1.58 -0.83
CA GLU A 14 -7.09 -2.32 0.29
C GLU A 14 -6.04 -2.81 1.30
N THR A 15 -4.89 -3.28 0.81
CA THR A 15 -3.80 -3.76 1.67
C THR A 15 -3.14 -2.60 2.44
N LEU A 16 -2.94 -1.45 1.79
CA LEU A 16 -2.36 -0.26 2.42
C LEU A 16 -3.30 0.30 3.49
N ASP A 17 -4.60 0.39 3.20
CA ASP A 17 -5.62 0.84 4.14
C ASP A 17 -5.69 -0.06 5.38
N ALA A 18 -5.75 -1.38 5.17
CA ALA A 18 -5.77 -2.35 6.27
C ALA A 18 -4.51 -2.26 7.15
N PHE A 19 -3.34 -1.96 6.54
CA PHE A 19 -2.10 -1.78 7.29
C PHE A 19 -2.16 -0.51 8.16
N LEU A 20 -2.69 0.59 7.63
CA LEU A 20 -2.85 1.84 8.39
C LEU A 20 -3.86 1.68 9.53
N GLU A 21 -4.98 1.00 9.28
CA GLU A 21 -5.99 0.70 10.30
C GLU A 21 -5.38 -0.12 11.44
N THR A 22 -4.65 -1.19 11.09
CA THR A 22 -3.95 -2.03 12.08
C THR A 22 -2.93 -1.22 12.90
N MET A 23 -2.21 -0.29 12.28
CA MET A 23 -1.28 0.58 12.99
C MET A 23 -1.99 1.52 13.96
N ALA A 24 -3.12 2.09 13.55
CA ALA A 24 -3.90 3.03 14.36
C ALA A 24 -4.57 2.35 15.56
N GLU A 25 -4.97 1.08 15.42
CA GLU A 25 -5.56 0.28 16.50
C GLU A 25 -4.55 -0.24 17.51
N SER A 26 -3.24 -0.11 17.23
CA SER A 26 -2.20 -0.54 18.16
C SER A 26 -2.25 0.28 19.46
N PRO A 27 -2.34 -0.36 20.64
CA PRO A 27 -2.30 0.35 21.92
C PRO A 27 -0.96 1.05 22.18
N GLU A 28 0.07 0.69 21.41
CA GLU A 28 1.42 1.27 21.47
C GLU A 28 1.70 2.20 20.27
N VAL A 29 0.65 2.72 19.61
CA VAL A 29 0.83 3.58 18.44
C VAL A 29 1.65 4.83 18.81
N ASP A 30 2.78 4.98 18.14
CA ASP A 30 3.57 6.21 18.14
C ASP A 30 3.01 7.12 17.03
N LEU A 31 2.48 8.29 17.42
CA LEU A 31 1.77 9.18 16.50
C LEU A 31 2.69 9.75 15.42
N ASP A 32 3.91 10.14 15.77
CA ASP A 32 4.86 10.74 14.81
C ASP A 32 5.27 9.71 13.75
N ARG A 33 5.53 8.47 14.19
CA ARG A 33 5.81 7.34 13.31
C ARG A 33 4.59 6.97 12.47
N PHE A 34 3.40 6.95 13.06
CA PHE A 34 2.17 6.68 12.34
C PHE A 34 1.98 7.67 11.19
N TYR A 35 2.03 8.99 11.47
CA TYR A 35 1.87 10.01 10.43
C TYR A 35 2.92 9.88 9.32
N THR A 36 4.18 9.65 9.68
CA THR A 36 5.26 9.46 8.71
C THR A 36 4.97 8.25 7.79
N MET A 37 4.51 7.14 8.37
CA MET A 37 4.16 5.94 7.61
C MET A 37 2.92 6.14 6.75
N THR A 38 1.89 6.82 7.24
CA THR A 38 0.71 7.18 6.45
C THR A 38 1.11 7.98 5.22
N CYS A 39 1.93 9.02 5.36
CA CYS A 39 2.41 9.78 4.22
C CYS A 39 3.23 8.93 3.23
N LEU A 40 4.08 8.02 3.73
CA LEU A 40 4.86 7.13 2.89
C LEU A 40 3.96 6.20 2.06
N LEU A 41 2.97 5.56 2.70
CA LEU A 41 2.12 4.55 2.08
C LEU A 41 1.10 5.16 1.11
N GLU A 42 0.55 6.33 1.44
CA GLU A 42 -0.27 7.11 0.50
C GLU A 42 0.53 7.51 -0.73
N ASN A 43 1.79 7.89 -0.56
CA ASN A 43 2.67 8.17 -1.69
C ASN A 43 2.97 6.91 -2.51
N LEU A 44 3.12 5.75 -1.86
CA LEU A 44 3.35 4.46 -2.53
C LEU A 44 2.19 4.07 -3.45
N ARG A 45 0.95 4.39 -3.07
CA ARG A 45 -0.24 4.15 -3.91
C ARG A 45 -0.10 4.75 -5.31
N PHE A 46 0.46 5.95 -5.45
CA PHE A 46 0.68 6.58 -6.76
C PHE A 46 1.61 5.78 -7.68
N PHE A 47 2.46 4.91 -7.11
CA PHE A 47 3.38 4.06 -7.86
C PHE A 47 2.79 2.71 -8.24
N SER A 48 1.51 2.45 -7.97
CA SER A 48 0.84 1.19 -8.31
C SER A 48 1.06 0.71 -9.75
N PRO A 49 0.93 1.56 -10.81
CA PRO A 49 1.19 1.13 -12.19
C PRO A 49 2.65 0.72 -12.44
N VAL A 50 3.58 1.40 -11.75
CA VAL A 50 5.02 1.11 -11.83
C VAL A 50 5.33 -0.22 -11.16
N LEU A 51 4.74 -0.49 -9.99
CA LEU A 51 4.88 -1.75 -9.27
C LEU A 51 4.31 -2.92 -10.07
N TYR A 52 3.10 -2.78 -10.61
CA TYR A 52 2.48 -3.78 -11.48
C TYR A 52 3.36 -4.11 -12.69
N SER A 53 3.86 -3.07 -13.37
CA SER A 53 4.77 -3.23 -14.52
C SER A 53 6.07 -3.93 -14.14
N ALA A 54 6.68 -3.55 -13.02
CA ALA A 54 7.93 -4.15 -12.54
C ALA A 54 7.77 -5.64 -12.18
N ILE A 55 6.64 -6.01 -11.56
CA ILE A 55 6.33 -7.41 -11.20
C ILE A 55 6.03 -8.22 -12.46
N LYS A 56 5.18 -7.69 -13.36
CA LYS A 56 4.83 -8.35 -14.62
C LYS A 56 6.03 -8.62 -15.51
N ASN A 57 7.03 -7.72 -15.52
CA ASN A 57 8.26 -7.88 -16.31
C ASN A 57 9.24 -8.92 -15.72
N LYS A 58 9.04 -9.35 -14.47
CA LYS A 58 9.85 -10.41 -13.83
C LYS A 58 9.29 -11.81 -14.03
N GLU A 59 8.02 -11.93 -14.41
CA GLU A 59 7.36 -13.21 -14.74
C GLU A 59 7.53 -13.57 -16.21
#